data_AF-A0A433UXI6-F1
#
_entry.id   AF-A0A433UXI6-F1
#
_cell.length_a   1.000
_cell.length_b   1.000
_cell.length_c   1.000
_cell.angle_alpha   90.00
_cell.angle_beta   90.00
_cell.angle_gamma   90.00
#
_symmetry.space_group_name_H-M   'P 1'
#
loop_
_entity.id
_entity.type
_entity.pdbx_description
1 polymer ?
#
loop_
_entity_poly.entity_id
_entity_poly.type
_entity_poly.pdbx_seq_one_letter_code
_entity_poly.pdbx_strand_id
1 'polypeptide(L)'
;MSMTSSDSILSNYQTLVANHASQFDPEVTAIQELVQARMQELRRSEQTLVEAQTAELKRITDALATDVRCLLSTPELRAFVEEYKKDSRAWYSQKSDSSIADDPTTWLLATVELPIGLSNYQTQEDPDGYDDERHHILYSYSLCLTINGVERLIEVPYKRTYNINEDRYYSLDDQIDCYIAGEVEDFLDEIEYPKTSRDQLVKELSVLIGYAENILTLKPRVVSFEYIGATER
;
A
#
# COMPACT_ATOMS: atom_id res chain seq x y z
N MET A 1 -47.83 -28.23 58.56
CA MET A 1 -46.86 -28.39 57.46
C MET A 1 -47.64 -28.40 56.16
N SER A 2 -47.60 -27.29 55.43
CA SER A 2 -48.36 -27.12 54.19
C SER A 2 -47.62 -27.85 53.06
N MET A 3 -48.21 -28.91 52.50
CA MET A 3 -47.77 -29.44 51.21
C MET A 3 -48.14 -28.40 50.16
N THR A 4 -47.18 -27.57 49.75
CA THR A 4 -47.27 -26.93 48.43
C THR A 4 -47.34 -28.05 47.41
N SER A 5 -48.54 -28.27 46.85
CA SER A 5 -48.76 -29.22 45.75
C SER A 5 -47.76 -28.92 44.64
N SER A 6 -47.14 -29.95 44.05
CA SER A 6 -46.24 -29.81 42.90
C SER A 6 -46.86 -28.96 41.78
N ASP A 7 -48.19 -28.98 41.64
CA ASP A 7 -48.93 -28.15 40.68
C ASP A 7 -48.80 -26.65 40.98
N SER A 8 -48.75 -26.25 42.25
CA SER A 8 -48.55 -24.86 42.65
C SER A 8 -47.13 -24.36 42.37
N ILE A 9 -46.13 -25.24 42.51
CA ILE A 9 -44.73 -24.92 42.21
C ILE A 9 -44.54 -24.76 40.70
N LEU A 10 -45.12 -25.67 39.90
CA LEU A 10 -45.07 -25.61 38.45
C LEU A 10 -45.76 -24.35 37.89
N SER A 11 -46.95 -24.01 38.42
CA SER A 11 -47.69 -22.80 38.03
C SER A 11 -46.93 -21.51 38.36
N ASN A 12 -46.29 -21.44 39.53
CA ASN A 12 -45.44 -20.32 39.90
C ASN A 12 -44.23 -20.17 38.97
N TYR A 13 -43.58 -21.28 38.61
CA TYR A 13 -42.47 -21.26 37.65
C TYR A 13 -42.91 -20.78 36.27
N GLN A 14 -44.04 -21.28 35.74
CA GLN A 14 -44.58 -20.85 34.45
C GLN A 14 -44.91 -19.34 34.44
N THR A 15 -45.45 -18.83 35.55
CA THR A 15 -45.71 -17.39 35.71
C THR A 15 -44.41 -16.58 35.71
N LEU A 16 -43.37 -17.06 36.37
CA LEU A 16 -42.04 -16.42 36.36
C LEU A 16 -41.42 -16.42 34.96
N VAL A 17 -41.52 -17.52 34.22
CA VAL A 17 -41.04 -17.59 32.82
C VAL A 17 -41.81 -16.62 31.92
N ALA A 18 -43.14 -16.57 32.03
CA ALA A 18 -43.96 -15.64 31.24
C ALA A 18 -43.67 -14.17 31.60
N ASN A 19 -43.46 -13.87 32.88
CA ASN A 19 -43.07 -12.53 33.32
C ASN A 19 -41.66 -12.15 32.82
N HIS A 20 -40.70 -13.09 32.86
CA HIS A 20 -39.38 -12.86 32.31
C HIS A 20 -39.45 -12.58 30.80
N ALA A 21 -40.12 -13.44 30.04
CA ALA A 21 -40.28 -13.28 28.60
C ALA A 21 -40.95 -11.94 28.25
N SER A 22 -42.05 -11.60 28.91
CA SER A 22 -42.76 -10.33 28.65
C SER A 22 -41.98 -9.08 29.05
N GLN A 23 -41.05 -9.17 29.99
CA GLN A 23 -40.20 -8.04 30.39
C GLN A 23 -38.93 -7.93 29.53
N PHE A 24 -38.25 -9.03 29.27
CA PHE A 24 -36.90 -9.02 28.68
C PHE A 24 -36.88 -9.27 27.18
N ASP A 25 -37.79 -10.09 26.61
CA ASP A 25 -37.77 -10.36 25.16
C ASP A 25 -37.94 -9.08 24.32
N PRO A 26 -38.82 -8.12 24.69
CA PRO A 26 -38.92 -6.85 23.96
C PRO A 26 -37.65 -5.99 24.08
N GLU A 27 -37.01 -5.96 25.26
CA GLU A 27 -35.77 -5.19 25.45
C GLU A 27 -34.60 -5.79 24.65
N VAL A 28 -34.46 -7.11 24.66
CA VAL A 28 -33.46 -7.83 23.85
C VAL A 28 -33.69 -7.57 22.37
N THR A 29 -34.94 -7.67 21.90
CA THR A 29 -35.31 -7.39 20.51
C THR A 29 -34.96 -5.95 20.13
N ALA A 30 -35.31 -4.97 20.96
CA ALA A 30 -35.02 -3.56 20.70
C ALA A 30 -33.51 -3.27 20.63
N ILE A 31 -32.71 -3.89 21.51
CA ILE A 31 -31.25 -3.78 21.47
C ILE A 31 -30.69 -4.42 20.19
N GLN A 32 -31.19 -5.59 19.81
CA GLN A 32 -30.75 -6.27 18.57
C GLN A 32 -31.04 -5.41 17.34
N GLU A 33 -32.25 -4.84 17.24
CA GLU A 33 -32.62 -3.93 16.15
C GLU A 33 -31.75 -2.67 16.14
N LEU A 34 -31.49 -2.07 17.30
CA LEU A 34 -30.62 -0.90 17.43
C LEU A 34 -29.19 -1.20 16.96
N VAL A 35 -28.62 -2.31 17.41
CA VAL A 35 -27.26 -2.74 17.01
C VAL A 35 -27.22 -2.97 15.51
N GLN A 36 -28.21 -3.69 14.94
CA GLN A 36 -28.28 -3.92 13.50
C GLN A 36 -28.37 -2.61 12.70
N ALA A 37 -29.22 -1.67 13.13
CA ALA A 37 -29.36 -0.37 12.47
C ALA A 37 -28.06 0.43 12.50
N ARG A 38 -27.38 0.50 13.65
CA ARG A 38 -26.09 1.18 13.78
C ARG A 38 -24.98 0.52 12.96
N MET A 39 -24.97 -0.81 12.93
CA MET A 39 -24.03 -1.56 12.08
C MET A 39 -24.23 -1.25 10.59
N GLN A 40 -25.47 -1.16 10.13
CA GLN A 40 -25.76 -0.80 8.73
C GLN A 40 -25.36 0.64 8.42
N GLU A 41 -25.60 1.58 9.33
CA GLU A 41 -25.20 2.98 9.18
C GLU A 41 -23.68 3.13 9.08
N LEU A 42 -22.94 2.48 9.98
CA LEU A 42 -21.47 2.49 9.97
C LEU A 42 -20.91 1.89 8.68
N ARG A 43 -21.43 0.74 8.26
CA ARG A 43 -21.01 0.09 6.99
C ARG A 43 -21.25 1.00 5.78
N ARG A 44 -22.40 1.71 5.73
CA ARG A 44 -22.68 2.65 4.63
C ARG A 44 -21.74 3.86 4.64
N SER A 45 -21.48 4.41 5.82
CA SER A 45 -20.56 5.53 5.99
C SER A 45 -19.13 5.15 5.58
N GLU A 46 -18.66 3.99 6.05
CA GLU A 46 -17.37 3.42 5.65
C GLU A 46 -17.30 3.19 4.15
N GLN A 47 -18.29 2.54 3.55
CA GLN A 47 -18.33 2.29 2.11
C GLN A 47 -18.17 3.58 1.31
N THR A 48 -18.84 4.65 1.73
CA THR A 48 -18.74 5.97 1.08
C THR A 48 -17.30 6.51 1.14
N LEU A 49 -16.63 6.36 2.28
CA LEU A 49 -15.24 6.79 2.45
C LEU A 49 -14.26 5.93 1.65
N VAL A 50 -14.46 4.62 1.61
CA VAL A 50 -13.64 3.68 0.83
C VAL A 50 -13.76 3.96 -0.65
N GLU A 51 -14.98 4.23 -1.15
CA GLU A 51 -15.22 4.62 -2.53
C GLU A 51 -14.53 5.95 -2.87
N ALA A 52 -14.61 6.94 -1.99
CA ALA A 52 -13.91 8.22 -2.17
C ALA A 52 -12.39 8.04 -2.21
N GLN A 53 -11.81 7.26 -1.28
CA GLN A 53 -10.37 6.94 -1.28
C GLN A 53 -9.96 6.23 -2.57
N THR A 54 -10.74 5.24 -3.01
CA THR A 54 -10.49 4.51 -4.25
C THR A 54 -10.49 5.45 -5.46
N ALA A 55 -11.42 6.39 -5.51
CA ALA A 55 -11.50 7.37 -6.59
C ALA A 55 -10.28 8.32 -6.60
N GLU A 56 -9.82 8.81 -5.44
CA GLU A 56 -8.62 9.65 -5.36
C GLU A 56 -7.34 8.87 -5.70
N LEU A 57 -7.18 7.65 -5.19
CA LEU A 57 -6.05 6.80 -5.56
C LEU A 57 -6.00 6.57 -7.08
N LYS A 58 -7.16 6.34 -7.72
CA LYS A 58 -7.23 6.24 -9.17
C LYS A 58 -6.78 7.52 -9.89
N ARG A 59 -7.20 8.70 -9.40
CA ARG A 59 -6.76 9.97 -10.00
C ARG A 59 -5.25 10.16 -9.87
N ILE A 60 -4.68 9.76 -8.74
CA ILE A 60 -3.23 9.80 -8.53
C ILE A 60 -2.55 8.85 -9.51
N THR A 61 -2.98 7.59 -9.62
CA THR A 61 -2.37 6.62 -10.56
C THR A 61 -2.49 7.08 -12.01
N ASP A 62 -3.64 7.66 -12.40
CA ASP A 62 -3.85 8.20 -13.76
C ASP A 62 -2.93 9.40 -14.04
N ALA A 63 -2.68 10.25 -13.03
CA ALA A 63 -1.75 11.36 -13.13
C ALA A 63 -0.30 10.88 -13.28
N LEU A 64 0.12 9.87 -12.50
CA LEU A 64 1.46 9.27 -12.62
C LEU A 64 1.67 8.61 -13.99
N ALA A 65 0.66 7.94 -14.52
CA ALA A 65 0.71 7.32 -15.85
C ALA A 65 0.82 8.36 -16.97
N THR A 66 0.28 9.55 -16.77
CA THR A 66 0.37 10.66 -17.74
C THR A 66 1.72 11.37 -17.64
N ASP A 67 2.09 11.80 -16.44
CA ASP A 67 3.35 12.48 -16.18
C ASP A 67 3.70 12.43 -14.68
N VAL A 68 4.69 11.61 -14.32
CA VAL A 68 5.19 11.45 -12.96
C VAL A 68 5.74 12.75 -12.37
N ARG A 69 6.11 13.71 -13.23
CA ARG A 69 6.65 15.01 -12.77
C ARG A 69 5.62 15.87 -12.04
N CYS A 70 4.35 15.49 -12.05
CA CYS A 70 3.34 16.08 -11.15
C CYS A 70 3.74 15.99 -9.66
N LEU A 71 4.66 15.08 -9.31
CA LEU A 71 5.21 14.93 -7.96
C LEU A 71 6.35 15.91 -7.63
N LEU A 72 6.98 16.57 -8.62
CA LEU A 72 8.18 17.39 -8.37
C LEU A 72 7.94 18.55 -7.40
N SER A 73 6.73 19.08 -7.37
CA SER A 73 6.33 20.17 -6.48
C SER A 73 5.78 19.72 -5.13
N THR A 74 5.71 18.41 -4.85
CA THR A 74 5.10 17.92 -3.60
C THR A 74 6.08 18.06 -2.43
N PRO A 75 5.60 18.47 -1.24
CA PRO A 75 6.45 18.52 -0.05
C PRO A 75 6.91 17.13 0.38
N GLU A 76 6.13 16.09 0.09
CA GLU A 76 6.45 14.70 0.42
C GLU A 76 7.65 14.18 -0.38
N LEU A 77 7.77 14.50 -1.68
CA LEU A 77 8.95 14.13 -2.46
C LEU A 77 10.20 14.84 -1.94
N ARG A 78 10.09 16.13 -1.57
CA ARG A 78 11.22 16.85 -0.96
C ARG A 78 11.70 16.19 0.33
N ALA A 79 10.76 15.83 1.21
CA ALA A 79 11.08 15.13 2.45
C ALA A 79 11.75 13.76 2.18
N PHE A 80 11.24 13.02 1.20
CA PHE A 80 11.83 11.75 0.77
C PHE A 80 13.27 11.91 0.27
N VAL A 81 13.55 12.92 -0.56
CA VAL A 81 14.90 13.20 -1.07
C VAL A 81 15.87 13.54 0.07
N GLU A 82 15.42 14.33 1.05
CA GLU A 82 16.23 14.65 2.23
C GLU A 82 16.55 13.41 3.09
N GLU A 83 15.64 12.43 3.15
CA GLU A 83 15.83 11.17 3.87
C GLU A 83 16.76 10.24 3.10
N TYR A 84 16.50 10.01 1.81
CA TYR A 84 17.35 9.20 0.91
C TYR A 84 18.82 9.65 0.95
N LYS A 85 19.09 10.96 0.93
CA LYS A 85 20.45 11.51 1.01
C LYS A 85 21.16 11.31 2.36
N LYS A 86 20.43 11.02 3.44
CA LYS A 86 21.02 10.72 4.76
C LYS A 86 21.49 9.27 4.81
N ASP A 87 20.72 8.37 4.22
CA ASP A 87 20.94 6.92 4.29
C ASP A 87 21.93 6.41 3.25
N SER A 88 22.09 7.11 2.11
CA SER A 88 23.00 6.79 0.99
C SER A 88 24.51 6.81 1.33
N ARG A 89 24.88 6.91 2.61
CA ARG A 89 26.27 6.91 3.12
C ARG A 89 26.81 5.51 3.41
N ALA A 90 26.19 4.46 2.89
CA ALA A 90 26.65 3.09 3.08
C ALA A 90 27.78 2.69 2.11
N TRP A 91 28.76 1.98 2.68
CA TRP A 91 30.08 1.50 2.24
C TRP A 91 30.47 1.30 0.76
N TYR A 92 29.57 1.26 -0.23
CA TYR A 92 29.90 1.06 -1.64
C TYR A 92 29.82 2.33 -2.52
N SER A 93 29.26 3.44 -2.00
CA SER A 93 29.08 4.69 -2.76
C SER A 93 30.34 5.55 -2.84
N GLN A 94 31.44 4.98 -3.34
CA GLN A 94 32.66 5.72 -3.73
C GLN A 94 32.62 6.18 -5.20
N LYS A 95 31.42 6.43 -5.75
CA LYS A 95 31.22 6.95 -7.12
C LYS A 95 30.59 8.35 -7.12
N SER A 96 31.49 9.33 -7.18
CA SER A 96 31.33 10.69 -7.77
C SER A 96 30.07 11.53 -7.45
N ASP A 97 30.23 12.45 -6.50
CA ASP A 97 30.13 13.93 -6.55
C ASP A 97 29.08 14.70 -7.41
N SER A 98 28.16 14.07 -8.14
CA SER A 98 26.94 14.79 -8.56
C SER A 98 25.78 14.38 -7.66
N SER A 99 25.62 15.15 -6.59
CA SER A 99 24.50 15.01 -5.65
C SER A 99 23.21 15.50 -6.31
N ILE A 100 22.13 14.74 -6.21
CA ILE A 100 20.80 15.23 -6.55
C ILE A 100 20.48 16.48 -5.71
N ALA A 101 19.90 17.50 -6.34
CA ALA A 101 19.53 18.73 -5.65
C ALA A 101 18.41 18.47 -4.63
N ASP A 102 18.41 19.18 -3.51
CA ASP A 102 17.41 19.00 -2.44
C ASP A 102 15.99 19.38 -2.89
N ASP A 103 15.87 20.33 -3.83
CA ASP A 103 14.58 20.77 -4.36
C ASP A 103 14.28 20.10 -5.71
N PRO A 104 13.32 19.15 -5.77
CA PRO A 104 13.00 18.41 -6.99
C PRO A 104 12.48 19.28 -8.13
N THR A 105 11.98 20.47 -7.82
CA THR A 105 11.54 21.44 -8.83
C THR A 105 12.69 22.02 -9.66
N THR A 106 13.93 21.88 -9.20
CA THR A 106 15.15 22.38 -9.87
C THR A 106 15.90 21.33 -10.66
N TRP A 107 15.42 20.08 -10.64
CA TRP A 107 16.01 18.94 -11.34
C TRP A 107 16.00 19.14 -12.85
N LEU A 108 16.99 18.55 -13.53
CA LEU A 108 17.01 18.50 -15.00
C LEU A 108 15.71 17.87 -15.53
N LEU A 109 15.18 16.88 -14.83
CA LEU A 109 13.91 16.20 -15.08
C LEU A 109 12.72 17.17 -15.27
N ALA A 110 12.71 18.30 -14.56
CA ALA A 110 11.67 19.32 -14.69
C ALA A 110 11.70 20.04 -16.05
N THR A 111 12.84 19.99 -16.75
CA THR A 111 13.07 20.67 -18.03
C THR A 111 12.94 19.77 -19.25
N VAL A 112 12.77 18.46 -19.04
CA VAL A 112 12.59 17.49 -20.13
C VAL A 112 11.32 17.81 -20.91
N GLU A 113 11.35 17.84 -22.24
CA GLU A 113 10.15 18.20 -23.02
C GLU A 113 9.13 17.05 -23.11
N LEU A 114 9.62 15.82 -23.05
CA LEU A 114 8.84 14.62 -23.27
C LEU A 114 8.09 14.20 -21.99
N PRO A 115 6.84 13.72 -22.10
CA PRO A 115 6.11 13.19 -20.94
C PRO A 115 6.76 11.89 -20.46
N ILE A 116 6.73 11.70 -19.14
CA ILE A 116 7.35 10.58 -18.45
C ILE A 116 6.26 9.92 -17.59
N GLY A 117 5.75 8.77 -18.01
CA GLY A 117 4.69 8.06 -17.31
C GLY A 117 5.23 6.94 -16.43
N LEU A 118 4.57 6.68 -15.30
CA LEU A 118 4.71 5.46 -14.50
C LEU A 118 3.35 4.77 -14.37
N SER A 119 3.29 3.49 -14.77
CA SER A 119 2.03 2.75 -14.79
C SER A 119 2.23 1.26 -14.48
N ASN A 120 1.14 0.49 -14.50
CA ASN A 120 1.15 -0.97 -14.40
C ASN A 120 1.89 -1.53 -13.17
N TYR A 121 1.79 -0.84 -12.02
CA TYR A 121 2.35 -1.33 -10.77
C TYR A 121 1.72 -2.68 -10.38
N GLN A 122 2.55 -3.70 -10.21
CA GLN A 122 2.14 -5.03 -9.79
C GLN A 122 3.17 -5.62 -8.82
N THR A 123 2.71 -6.43 -7.87
CA THR A 123 3.58 -7.21 -6.99
C THR A 123 3.55 -8.66 -7.41
N GLN A 124 4.70 -9.33 -7.37
CA GLN A 124 4.83 -10.73 -7.73
C GLN A 124 5.72 -11.49 -6.74
N GLU A 125 5.52 -12.80 -6.71
CA GLU A 125 6.24 -13.74 -5.85
C GLU A 125 6.85 -14.82 -6.74
N ASP A 126 8.16 -15.02 -6.62
CA ASP A 126 8.88 -16.13 -7.21
C ASP A 126 9.26 -17.13 -6.11
N PRO A 127 8.56 -18.26 -5.99
CA PRO A 127 8.83 -19.25 -4.94
C PRO A 127 10.12 -20.04 -5.17
N ASP A 128 10.70 -19.98 -6.37
CA ASP A 128 11.87 -20.75 -6.80
C ASP A 128 13.12 -19.85 -6.96
N GLY A 129 13.08 -18.63 -6.40
CA GLY A 129 14.21 -17.71 -6.37
C GLY A 129 15.46 -18.39 -5.78
N TYR A 130 16.61 -18.19 -6.42
CA TYR A 130 17.86 -18.83 -6.02
C TYR A 130 18.97 -17.79 -5.94
N ASP A 131 19.68 -17.75 -4.82
CA ASP A 131 20.98 -17.08 -4.73
C ASP A 131 22.10 -18.12 -4.74
N ASP A 132 23.36 -17.69 -4.68
CA ASP A 132 24.54 -18.56 -4.71
C ASP A 132 24.61 -19.56 -3.53
N GLU A 133 23.78 -19.42 -2.50
CA GLU A 133 23.76 -20.29 -1.32
C GLU A 133 22.53 -21.22 -1.26
N ARG A 134 21.32 -20.72 -1.57
CA ARG A 134 20.05 -21.48 -1.38
C ARG A 134 18.82 -20.85 -2.05
N HIS A 135 17.77 -21.67 -2.17
CA HIS A 135 16.45 -21.22 -2.63
C HIS A 135 15.76 -20.33 -1.58
N HIS A 136 14.96 -19.40 -2.05
CA HIS A 136 14.14 -18.46 -1.28
C HIS A 136 12.91 -18.04 -2.08
N ILE A 137 11.88 -17.57 -1.38
CA ILE A 137 10.78 -16.85 -2.04
C ILE A 137 11.24 -15.41 -2.25
N LEU A 138 11.34 -14.98 -3.50
CA LEU A 138 11.63 -13.60 -3.88
C LEU A 138 10.32 -12.84 -4.08
N TYR A 139 10.20 -11.70 -3.41
CA TYR A 139 9.11 -10.76 -3.62
C TYR A 139 9.64 -9.53 -4.34
N SER A 140 8.99 -9.19 -5.45
CA SER A 140 9.33 -8.02 -6.25
C SER A 140 8.06 -7.26 -6.64
N TYR A 141 8.25 -6.01 -7.01
CA TYR A 141 7.25 -5.27 -7.77
C TYR A 141 7.77 -4.97 -9.16
N SER A 142 6.85 -4.77 -10.08
CA SER A 142 7.14 -4.30 -11.41
C SER A 142 6.32 -3.05 -11.71
N LEU A 143 6.89 -2.16 -12.52
CA LEU A 143 6.21 -0.97 -13.04
C LEU A 143 6.67 -0.69 -14.46
N CYS A 144 5.85 0.01 -15.22
CA CYS A 144 6.15 0.41 -16.57
C CYS A 144 6.52 1.90 -16.60
N LEU A 145 7.77 2.19 -16.97
CA LEU A 145 8.26 3.52 -17.27
C LEU A 145 8.01 3.82 -18.75
N THR A 146 7.28 4.90 -19.03
CA THR A 146 7.02 5.35 -20.39
C THR A 146 7.72 6.68 -20.63
N ILE A 147 8.55 6.78 -21.67
CA ILE A 147 9.12 8.06 -22.13
C ILE A 147 8.78 8.20 -23.61
N ASN A 148 8.05 9.27 -23.97
CA ASN A 148 7.64 9.53 -25.35
C ASN A 148 6.92 8.34 -26.05
N GLY A 149 6.09 7.62 -25.28
CA GLY A 149 5.35 6.46 -25.77
C GLY A 149 6.16 5.19 -25.97
N VAL A 150 7.46 5.19 -25.66
CA VAL A 150 8.28 3.98 -25.54
C VAL A 150 8.20 3.50 -24.09
N GLU A 151 8.04 2.19 -23.89
CA GLU A 151 7.82 1.58 -22.58
C GLU A 151 9.02 0.70 -22.17
N ARG A 152 9.39 0.77 -20.90
CA ARG A 152 10.31 -0.13 -20.22
C ARG A 152 9.63 -0.71 -18.99
N LEU A 153 9.66 -2.03 -18.86
CA LEU A 153 9.32 -2.70 -17.61
C LEU A 153 10.53 -2.63 -16.67
N ILE A 154 10.32 -2.18 -15.44
CA ILE A 154 11.33 -2.18 -14.38
C ILE A 154 10.85 -3.16 -13.32
N GLU A 155 11.67 -4.16 -12.99
CA GLU A 155 11.40 -5.13 -11.93
C GLU A 155 12.34 -4.88 -10.74
N VAL A 156 11.76 -4.70 -9.55
CA VAL A 156 12.51 -4.31 -8.35
C VAL A 156 12.21 -5.31 -7.23
N PRO A 157 13.21 -6.07 -6.76
CA PRO A 157 13.06 -6.93 -5.61
C PRO A 157 13.08 -6.12 -4.31
N TYR A 158 12.17 -6.42 -3.39
CA TYR A 158 12.06 -5.71 -2.11
C TYR A 158 12.17 -6.63 -0.89
N LYS A 159 11.93 -7.94 -1.05
CA LYS A 159 12.02 -8.91 0.05
C LYS A 159 12.44 -10.30 -0.43
N ARG A 160 13.21 -11.00 0.40
CA ARG A 160 13.48 -12.44 0.30
C ARG A 160 13.05 -13.14 1.58
N THR A 161 12.39 -14.28 1.46
CA THR A 161 12.06 -15.16 2.59
C THR A 161 12.69 -16.52 2.37
N TYR A 162 13.62 -16.91 3.25
CA TYR A 162 14.25 -18.24 3.21
C TYR A 162 13.47 -19.27 4.02
N ASN A 163 12.86 -18.83 5.13
CA ASN A 163 12.02 -19.63 6.01
C ASN A 163 11.21 -18.72 6.95
N ILE A 164 10.33 -19.30 7.77
CA ILE A 164 9.43 -18.57 8.68
C ILE A 164 10.13 -17.59 9.65
N ASN A 165 11.43 -17.76 9.89
CA ASN A 165 12.21 -16.93 10.81
C ASN A 165 13.29 -16.10 10.10
N GLU A 166 13.41 -16.17 8.77
CA GLU A 166 14.47 -15.50 8.04
C GLU A 166 13.92 -14.75 6.82
N ASP A 167 13.69 -13.47 7.04
CA ASP A 167 13.35 -12.48 6.03
C ASP A 167 14.51 -11.50 5.85
N ARG A 168 14.82 -11.16 4.61
CA ARG A 168 15.75 -10.07 4.25
C ARG A 168 15.01 -9.07 3.38
N TYR A 169 15.15 -7.80 3.70
CA TYR A 169 14.57 -6.69 2.95
C TYR A 169 15.67 -5.96 2.21
N TYR A 170 15.39 -5.57 0.98
CA TYR A 170 16.28 -4.67 0.24
C TYR A 170 16.07 -3.26 0.76
N SER A 171 17.18 -2.57 1.05
CA SER A 171 17.09 -1.16 1.39
C SER A 171 16.58 -0.37 0.18
N LEU A 172 15.98 0.80 0.44
CA LEU A 172 15.53 1.69 -0.63
C LEU A 172 16.71 2.11 -1.52
N ASP A 173 17.88 2.35 -0.94
CA ASP A 173 19.11 2.66 -1.66
C ASP A 173 19.51 1.51 -2.59
N ASP A 174 19.47 0.26 -2.10
CA ASP A 174 19.77 -0.90 -2.95
C ASP A 174 18.76 -1.03 -4.09
N GLN A 175 17.47 -0.80 -3.83
CA GLN A 175 16.42 -0.81 -4.86
C GLN A 175 16.69 0.24 -5.94
N ILE A 176 16.98 1.49 -5.55
CA ILE A 176 17.23 2.60 -6.46
C ILE A 176 18.54 2.38 -7.24
N ASP A 177 19.64 2.07 -6.56
CA ASP A 177 20.97 2.04 -7.15
C ASP A 177 21.23 0.77 -7.96
N CYS A 178 20.72 -0.40 -7.51
CA CYS A 178 21.03 -1.68 -8.14
C CYS A 178 19.99 -2.15 -9.15
N TYR A 179 18.72 -1.76 -8.98
CA TYR A 179 17.63 -2.31 -9.78
C TYR A 179 16.91 -1.26 -10.63
N ILE A 180 16.76 -0.02 -10.13
CA ILE A 180 16.10 1.04 -10.90
C ILE A 180 17.09 1.79 -11.80
N ALA A 181 18.25 2.19 -11.28
CA ALA A 181 19.21 3.02 -12.01
C ALA A 181 19.73 2.36 -13.30
N GLY A 182 20.07 1.07 -13.24
CA GLY A 182 20.51 0.32 -14.42
C GLY A 182 19.44 0.26 -15.51
N GLU A 183 18.21 -0.07 -15.15
CA GLU A 183 17.08 -0.14 -16.10
C GLU A 183 16.76 1.22 -16.73
N VAL A 184 16.87 2.30 -15.96
CA VAL A 184 16.68 3.68 -16.46
C VAL A 184 17.84 4.07 -17.39
N GLU A 185 19.08 3.75 -17.04
CA GLU A 185 20.26 4.02 -17.88
C GLU A 185 20.13 3.30 -19.23
N ASP A 186 19.89 1.98 -19.21
CA ASP A 186 19.71 1.17 -20.40
C ASP A 186 18.52 1.67 -21.24
N PHE A 187 17.44 2.12 -20.61
CA PHE A 187 16.31 2.71 -21.33
C PHE A 187 16.63 4.05 -21.99
N LEU A 188 17.32 4.96 -21.30
CA LEU A 188 17.76 6.23 -21.87
C LEU A 188 18.79 6.03 -23.00
N ASP A 189 19.60 4.97 -22.93
CA ASP A 189 20.51 4.53 -23.98
C ASP A 189 19.75 4.08 -25.23
N GLU A 190 18.74 3.23 -25.06
CA GLU A 190 17.92 2.70 -26.16
C GLU A 190 17.12 3.76 -26.91
N ILE A 191 16.59 4.77 -26.22
CA ILE A 191 15.91 5.90 -26.87
C ILE A 191 16.88 6.98 -27.38
N GLU A 192 18.18 6.68 -27.38
CA GLU A 192 19.27 7.56 -27.84
C GLU A 192 19.29 8.94 -27.14
N TYR A 193 18.93 9.00 -25.85
CA TYR A 193 18.90 10.27 -25.11
C TYR A 193 20.30 10.90 -24.99
N PRO A 194 20.46 12.24 -25.08
CA PRO A 194 21.75 12.89 -25.07
C PRO A 194 22.65 12.52 -23.87
N LYS A 195 23.85 12.01 -24.17
CA LYS A 195 24.85 11.60 -23.17
C LYS A 195 25.26 12.70 -22.20
N THR A 196 25.23 13.97 -22.63
CA THR A 196 25.61 15.12 -21.80
C THR A 196 24.72 15.33 -20.59
N SER A 197 23.52 14.77 -20.60
CA SER A 197 22.49 14.97 -19.58
C SER A 197 21.96 13.66 -19.00
N ARG A 198 22.42 12.52 -19.54
CA ARG A 198 21.93 11.19 -19.20
C ARG A 198 22.20 10.82 -17.74
N ASP A 199 23.44 10.93 -17.28
CA ASP A 199 23.82 10.53 -15.91
C ASP A 199 23.00 11.26 -14.84
N GLN A 200 22.72 12.55 -15.04
CA GLN A 200 21.90 13.33 -14.12
C GLN A 200 20.43 12.90 -14.18
N LEU A 201 19.92 12.66 -15.39
CA LEU A 201 18.54 12.25 -15.59
C LEU A 201 18.28 10.84 -15.04
N VAL A 202 19.23 9.91 -15.16
CA VAL A 202 19.18 8.58 -14.53
C VAL A 202 18.96 8.73 -13.04
N LYS A 203 19.81 9.50 -12.35
CA LYS A 203 19.71 9.72 -10.90
C LYS A 203 18.37 10.29 -10.48
N GLU A 204 17.92 11.36 -11.15
CA GLU A 204 16.67 12.04 -10.82
C GLU A 204 15.44 11.17 -11.07
N LEU A 205 15.42 10.43 -12.20
CA LEU A 205 14.35 9.49 -12.51
C LEU A 205 14.32 8.33 -11.51
N SER A 206 15.47 7.73 -11.18
CA SER A 206 15.52 6.59 -10.28
C SER A 206 15.02 6.94 -8.88
N VAL A 207 15.39 8.11 -8.36
CA VAL A 207 14.86 8.62 -7.08
C VAL A 207 13.36 8.88 -7.16
N LEU A 208 12.88 9.48 -8.26
CA LEU A 208 11.46 9.74 -8.44
C LEU A 208 10.64 8.44 -8.55
N ILE A 209 11.16 7.42 -9.24
CA ILE A 209 10.55 6.10 -9.36
C ILE A 209 10.50 5.42 -7.99
N GLY A 210 11.61 5.45 -7.24
CA GLY A 210 11.65 4.93 -5.87
C GLY A 210 10.64 5.61 -4.95
N TYR A 211 10.45 6.93 -5.08
CA TYR A 211 9.39 7.62 -4.34
C TYR A 211 7.98 7.24 -4.81
N ALA A 212 7.76 7.08 -6.12
CA ALA A 212 6.46 6.76 -6.69
C ALA A 212 5.93 5.40 -6.20
N GLU A 213 6.80 4.46 -5.85
CA GLU A 213 6.42 3.19 -5.21
C GLU A 213 5.59 3.42 -3.94
N ASN A 214 5.99 4.36 -3.07
CA ASN A 214 5.26 4.70 -1.83
C ASN A 214 3.83 5.19 -2.10
N ILE A 215 3.58 5.74 -3.28
CA ILE A 215 2.27 6.21 -3.70
C ILE A 215 1.47 5.06 -4.33
N LEU A 216 2.12 4.28 -5.21
CA LEU A 216 1.50 3.17 -5.94
C LEU A 216 1.09 2.00 -5.03
N THR A 217 1.73 1.88 -3.87
CA THR A 217 1.42 0.87 -2.83
C THR A 217 0.23 1.24 -1.93
N LEU A 218 -0.28 2.48 -2.01
CA LEU A 218 -1.39 2.93 -1.19
C LEU A 218 -2.67 2.13 -1.48
N LYS A 219 -3.37 1.72 -0.42
CA LYS A 219 -4.64 1.00 -0.49
C LYS A 219 -5.72 1.73 0.32
N PRO A 220 -7.00 1.69 -0.12
CA PRO A 220 -8.09 2.19 0.71
C PRO A 220 -8.10 1.49 2.06
N ARG A 221 -8.30 2.26 3.13
CA ARG A 221 -8.40 1.71 4.48
C ARG A 221 -9.79 1.14 4.70
N VAL A 222 -9.85 -0.14 5.09
CA VAL A 222 -11.08 -0.85 5.46
C VAL A 222 -10.97 -1.33 6.91
N VAL A 223 -12.07 -1.28 7.65
CA VAL A 223 -12.22 -1.74 9.02
C VAL A 223 -13.20 -2.91 9.03
N SER A 224 -12.80 -4.03 9.63
CA SER A 224 -13.71 -5.14 9.88
C SER A 224 -14.34 -5.02 11.27
N PHE A 225 -15.67 -5.12 11.33
CA PHE A 225 -16.38 -5.32 12.59
C PHE A 225 -17.47 -6.38 12.41
N GLU A 226 -17.36 -7.44 13.21
CA GLU A 226 -18.32 -8.54 13.26
C GLU A 226 -19.05 -8.52 14.59
N TYR A 227 -20.38 -8.37 14.54
CA TYR A 227 -21.25 -8.59 15.69
C TYR A 227 -21.87 -9.99 15.57
N ILE A 228 -21.41 -10.92 16.41
CA ILE A 228 -22.05 -12.22 16.56
C ILE A 228 -23.17 -12.04 17.58
N GLY A 229 -24.40 -11.81 17.10
CA GLY A 229 -25.59 -11.87 17.95
C GLY A 229 -25.68 -13.26 18.55
N ALA A 230 -25.91 -13.37 19.86
CA ALA A 230 -26.04 -14.65 20.53
C ALA A 230 -27.21 -15.44 19.90
N THR A 231 -26.89 -16.43 19.08
CA THR A 231 -27.85 -17.43 18.63
C THR A 231 -28.16 -18.31 19.84
N GLU A 232 -29.42 -18.30 20.26
CA GLU A 232 -29.95 -19.23 21.27
C GLU A 232 -29.57 -20.67 20.90
N ARG A 233 -29.01 -21.41 21.86
CA ARG A 233 -28.91 -22.87 21.84
C ARG A 233 -30.04 -23.45 22.67
#